data_AF-A0A1C2I5T4-F1
#
_entry.id   AF-A0A1C2I5T4-F1
#
_cell.length_a   1.000
_cell.length_b   1.000
_cell.length_c   1.000
_cell.angle_alpha   90.00
_cell.angle_beta   90.00
_cell.angle_gamma   90.00
#
_symmetry.space_group_name_H-M   'P 1'
#
loop_
_entity.id
_entity.type
_entity.pdbx_description
1 polymer ?
#
loop_
_entity_poly.entity_id
_entity_poly.type
_entity_poly.pdbx_seq_one_letter_code
_entity_poly.pdbx_strand_id
1 'polypeptide(L)'
;MDSHEDGDTVVEHLNRTDSTQQAATWRKAATDYHGALVRLVTMRAEKKQYLLFGYVELFPRDIPVPESFNAGEKPWAVPNFGGDVTLAVSARKMSIVEALAWYEAAAQGCVTIPLPVPIELAAPSLGVEPSLGLFSVGETVPFAAQWHDRPRIHRLVPMTLPTEAVLSLGSSTAAREWLTANAGFDPFDYEEWLASLSLIAPDPLLTGVSHFALERNPDGSECVVLQAHRRRYEYYPDADADALNIVLLQRRPSGWAEIMPTSLDSDGFAIKNYPEPVSETGYAISCPIRGLLRMVPPTMWIGQISVGLGVVNTVFDVEVPSGGRRKPAARYLTTRLNEAGGVQVGEALPHSGAIRIVELQEARKDRIKRQSAPQRLFGSYDYDKEELSEDELKRMRSEAEAYVADLVAMAQCRVIFVDPDFGVREFQNYALRVMRDGVTVKILTGAPHMRKARPIDDITDTSTEEQTAPSAPPGILLLRQLQSVQRKLGPGAPEVFVMPGSRKPIFHDRFLVTDDIVWASGPSFNELGERIGIISQVHEPRNVIAAVELTLSRATPLAKWVDENLPKDSNGDRQ
;
A
#
# COMPACT_ATOMS: atom_id res chain seq x y z
N MET A 1 -26.29 -40.03 62.33
CA MET A 1 -27.72 -39.72 62.25
C MET A 1 -27.82 -38.22 62.02
N ASP A 2 -27.31 -37.71 60.90
CA ASP A 2 -27.80 -37.88 59.51
C ASP A 2 -29.22 -37.32 59.41
N SER A 3 -29.56 -36.41 58.49
CA SER A 3 -28.94 -36.01 57.23
C SER A 3 -29.74 -34.82 56.65
N HIS A 4 -29.10 -34.03 55.78
CA HIS A 4 -29.56 -33.45 54.49
C HIS A 4 -31.01 -32.93 54.38
N GLU A 5 -31.36 -31.83 53.71
CA GLU A 5 -30.83 -31.04 52.59
C GLU A 5 -31.82 -29.85 52.47
N ASP A 6 -31.39 -28.67 52.04
CA ASP A 6 -32.15 -27.79 51.13
C ASP A 6 -31.39 -26.49 50.91
N GLY A 7 -30.75 -26.41 49.75
CA GLY A 7 -29.96 -25.27 49.33
C GLY A 7 -29.69 -25.34 47.84
N ASP A 8 -30.74 -25.42 47.02
CA ASP A 8 -30.65 -25.25 45.58
C ASP A 8 -32.01 -24.83 44.99
N THR A 9 -32.23 -23.53 44.77
CA THR A 9 -33.35 -23.03 43.93
C THR A 9 -33.23 -21.56 43.50
N VAL A 10 -32.02 -21.04 43.28
CA VAL A 10 -31.86 -19.64 42.81
C VAL A 10 -31.04 -19.48 41.52
N VAL A 11 -30.41 -20.55 41.00
CA VAL A 11 -29.50 -20.43 39.84
C VAL A 11 -30.18 -20.72 38.48
N GLU A 12 -31.39 -21.28 38.42
CA GLU A 12 -32.01 -21.66 37.14
C GLU A 12 -32.81 -20.56 36.41
N HIS A 13 -33.07 -19.41 37.02
CA HIS A 13 -33.91 -18.37 36.40
C HIS A 13 -33.17 -17.24 35.68
N LEU A 14 -31.83 -17.21 35.70
CA LEU A 14 -31.05 -16.18 34.99
C LEU A 14 -30.52 -16.61 33.60
N ASN A 15 -30.50 -17.90 33.28
CA ASN A 15 -29.91 -18.39 32.01
C ASN A 15 -30.92 -18.61 30.86
N ARG A 16 -32.23 -18.47 31.11
CA ARG A 16 -33.26 -18.77 30.09
C ARG A 16 -33.80 -17.54 29.36
N THR A 17 -33.57 -16.34 29.87
CA THR A 17 -34.15 -15.09 29.36
C THR A 17 -33.22 -14.34 28.40
N ASP A 18 -31.90 -14.59 28.42
CA ASP A 18 -30.94 -13.90 27.55
C ASP A 18 -30.80 -14.51 26.15
N SER A 19 -30.96 -15.83 26.01
CA SER A 19 -30.80 -16.52 24.71
C SER A 19 -31.89 -16.16 23.69
N THR A 20 -33.06 -15.72 24.17
CA THR A 20 -34.19 -15.31 23.31
C THR A 20 -34.06 -13.86 22.82
N GLN A 21 -33.35 -13.00 23.55
CA GLN A 21 -33.10 -11.61 23.15
C GLN A 21 -31.88 -11.49 22.22
N GLN A 22 -30.84 -12.29 22.43
CA GLN A 22 -29.66 -12.37 21.53
C GLN A 22 -30.00 -12.95 20.14
N ALA A 23 -31.01 -13.83 20.04
CA ALA A 23 -31.53 -14.29 18.74
C ALA A 23 -32.27 -13.20 17.94
N ALA A 24 -32.61 -12.05 18.54
CA ALA A 24 -33.36 -11.00 17.87
C ALA A 24 -32.50 -10.16 16.90
N THR A 25 -31.23 -9.93 17.21
CA THR A 25 -30.32 -9.09 16.41
C THR A 25 -30.10 -9.69 15.02
N TRP A 26 -29.91 -11.01 14.96
CA TRP A 26 -29.61 -11.76 13.73
C TRP A 26 -30.80 -12.58 13.24
N ARG A 27 -32.04 -12.18 13.58
CA ARG A 27 -33.26 -12.95 13.33
C ARG A 27 -33.38 -13.48 11.89
N LYS A 28 -32.94 -12.70 10.91
CA LYS A 28 -32.97 -13.04 9.48
C LYS A 28 -31.97 -14.14 9.13
N ALA A 29 -30.76 -14.07 9.68
CA ALA A 29 -29.75 -15.11 9.49
C ALA A 29 -30.19 -16.42 10.17
N ALA A 30 -30.82 -16.35 11.33
CA ALA A 30 -31.33 -17.54 12.03
C ALA A 30 -32.34 -18.36 11.22
N THR A 31 -33.08 -17.72 10.30
CA THR A 31 -34.04 -18.40 9.42
C THR A 31 -33.46 -18.86 8.08
N ASP A 32 -32.48 -18.12 7.55
CA ASP A 32 -31.92 -18.37 6.22
C ASP A 32 -30.96 -19.55 6.19
N TYR A 33 -30.27 -19.80 7.29
CA TYR A 33 -29.28 -20.88 7.39
C TYR A 33 -29.86 -22.05 8.19
N HIS A 34 -29.23 -23.22 8.09
CA HIS A 34 -29.61 -24.38 8.93
C HIS A 34 -28.52 -24.85 9.91
N GLY A 35 -27.28 -24.38 9.75
CA GLY A 35 -26.21 -24.64 10.70
C GLY A 35 -25.06 -23.67 10.57
N ALA A 36 -24.12 -23.77 11.51
CA ALA A 36 -22.95 -22.91 11.56
C ALA A 36 -21.70 -23.71 11.96
N LEU A 37 -20.54 -23.20 11.56
CA LEU A 37 -19.24 -23.72 11.95
C LEU A 37 -18.40 -22.57 12.53
N VAL A 38 -18.00 -22.69 13.79
CA VAL A 38 -17.10 -21.73 14.44
C VAL A 38 -15.67 -22.22 14.24
N ARG A 39 -14.88 -21.45 13.50
CA ARG A 39 -13.48 -21.74 13.21
C ARG A 39 -12.58 -20.79 13.99
N LEU A 40 -11.61 -21.34 14.70
CA LEU A 40 -10.68 -20.58 15.52
C LEU A 40 -9.25 -20.99 15.22
N VAL A 41 -8.40 -19.98 15.11
CA VAL A 41 -6.94 -20.10 15.09
C VAL A 41 -6.45 -19.50 16.38
N THR A 42 -5.80 -20.31 17.21
CA THR A 42 -5.32 -19.89 18.53
C THR A 42 -3.84 -20.20 18.69
N MET A 43 -3.19 -19.37 19.52
CA MET A 43 -1.81 -19.58 19.94
C MET A 43 -1.79 -19.75 21.45
N ARG A 44 -1.06 -20.73 21.96
CA ARG A 44 -0.73 -20.80 23.38
C ARG A 44 0.71 -20.35 23.57
N ALA A 45 0.91 -19.39 24.45
CA ALA A 45 2.23 -18.92 24.87
C ALA A 45 2.12 -18.45 26.33
N GLU A 46 3.17 -18.63 27.14
CA GLU A 46 3.21 -18.10 28.52
C GLU A 46 2.01 -18.53 29.39
N LYS A 47 1.52 -19.77 29.20
CA LYS A 47 0.31 -20.32 29.86
C LYS A 47 -1.00 -19.57 29.56
N LYS A 48 -1.01 -18.64 28.61
CA LYS A 48 -2.21 -17.97 28.10
C LYS A 48 -2.56 -18.51 26.72
N GLN A 49 -3.84 -18.41 26.37
CA GLN A 49 -4.32 -18.73 25.03
C GLN A 49 -4.76 -17.43 24.35
N TYR A 50 -4.23 -17.17 23.17
CA TYR A 50 -4.41 -15.94 22.41
C TYR A 50 -5.25 -16.22 21.17
N LEU A 51 -6.10 -15.26 20.82
CA LEU A 51 -6.78 -15.24 19.54
C LEU A 51 -5.80 -14.80 18.44
N LEU A 52 -5.56 -15.65 17.44
CA LEU A 52 -4.87 -15.24 16.21
C LEU A 52 -5.84 -14.81 15.12
N PHE A 53 -6.95 -15.52 14.98
CA PHE A 53 -8.00 -15.24 14.02
C PHE A 53 -9.18 -16.18 14.27
N GLY A 54 -10.39 -15.79 13.90
CA GLY A 54 -11.51 -16.73 13.88
C GLY A 54 -12.70 -16.23 13.08
N TYR A 55 -13.62 -17.13 12.78
CA TYR A 55 -14.87 -16.76 12.13
C TYR A 55 -15.98 -17.77 12.36
N VAL A 56 -17.21 -17.28 12.28
CA VAL A 56 -18.43 -18.08 12.20
C VAL A 56 -18.84 -18.17 10.74
N GLU A 57 -18.92 -19.38 10.21
CA GLU A 57 -19.35 -19.69 8.85
C GLU A 57 -20.78 -20.20 8.89
N LEU A 58 -21.72 -19.51 8.23
CA LEU A 58 -23.12 -19.92 8.15
C LEU A 58 -23.38 -20.76 6.90
N PHE A 59 -24.18 -21.83 7.02
CA PHE A 59 -24.42 -22.77 5.94
C PHE A 59 -25.85 -22.70 5.42
N PRO A 60 -26.04 -22.33 4.13
CA PRO A 60 -27.34 -22.39 3.45
C PRO A 60 -27.92 -23.80 3.53
N ARG A 61 -29.25 -23.91 3.47
CA ARG A 61 -30.00 -25.18 3.63
C ARG A 61 -29.61 -26.29 2.66
N ASP A 62 -29.10 -25.93 1.49
CA ASP A 62 -28.68 -26.84 0.43
C ASP A 62 -27.20 -27.28 0.56
N ILE A 63 -26.44 -26.73 1.51
CA ILE A 63 -25.02 -27.06 1.70
C ILE A 63 -24.84 -27.76 3.05
N PRO A 64 -24.34 -29.00 3.11
CA PRO A 64 -24.17 -29.71 4.38
C PRO A 64 -23.14 -29.02 5.27
N VAL A 65 -23.43 -28.94 6.57
CA VAL A 65 -22.48 -28.41 7.57
C VAL A 65 -21.40 -29.47 7.85
N PRO A 66 -20.10 -29.15 7.63
CA PRO A 66 -19.01 -30.06 7.93
C PRO A 66 -18.99 -30.51 9.40
N GLU A 67 -18.48 -31.71 9.64
CA GLU A 67 -18.25 -32.18 11.00
C GLU A 67 -17.14 -31.39 11.70
N SER A 68 -17.20 -31.37 13.04
CA SER A 68 -16.19 -30.68 13.84
C SER A 68 -14.82 -31.35 13.65
N PHE A 69 -13.76 -30.55 13.56
CA PHE A 69 -12.39 -31.06 13.45
C PHE A 69 -11.40 -30.17 14.21
N ASN A 70 -10.25 -30.75 14.56
CA ASN A 70 -9.08 -30.01 15.01
C ASN A 70 -7.94 -30.37 14.06
N ALA A 71 -7.30 -29.37 13.44
CA ALA A 71 -6.15 -29.62 12.60
C ALA A 71 -4.90 -29.77 13.48
N GLY A 72 -4.15 -30.85 13.24
CA GLY A 72 -3.05 -31.30 14.10
C GLY A 72 -3.59 -32.11 15.29
N GLU A 73 -3.23 -33.38 15.41
CA GLU A 73 -3.69 -34.27 16.49
C GLU A 73 -3.23 -33.84 17.91
N LYS A 74 -2.44 -32.78 18.04
CA LYS A 74 -2.06 -32.06 19.27
C LYS A 74 -1.72 -30.61 18.89
N PRO A 75 -1.78 -29.61 19.80
CA PRO A 75 -1.28 -28.27 19.52
C PRO A 75 0.12 -28.35 18.92
N TRP A 76 0.30 -27.80 17.73
CA TRP A 76 1.55 -27.92 17.00
C TRP A 76 2.59 -26.98 17.61
N ALA A 77 3.69 -27.53 18.12
CA ALA A 77 4.78 -26.74 18.68
C ALA A 77 5.54 -26.02 17.57
N VAL A 78 5.70 -24.70 17.72
CA VAL A 78 6.38 -23.88 16.71
C VAL A 78 7.89 -24.12 16.79
N PRO A 79 8.53 -24.66 15.75
CA PRO A 79 9.95 -24.97 15.78
C PRO A 79 10.78 -23.69 15.85
N ASN A 80 11.87 -23.72 16.62
CA ASN A 80 12.87 -22.66 16.71
C ASN A 80 12.35 -21.27 17.14
N PHE A 81 11.16 -21.21 17.73
CA PHE A 81 10.51 -19.94 18.11
C PHE A 81 10.84 -19.47 19.54
N GLY A 82 11.44 -20.35 20.36
CA GLY A 82 11.74 -20.07 21.76
C GLY A 82 10.50 -20.20 22.66
N GLY A 83 10.62 -20.93 23.77
CA GLY A 83 9.52 -21.20 24.69
C GLY A 83 8.51 -22.25 24.21
N ASP A 84 7.54 -22.58 25.07
CA ASP A 84 6.44 -23.51 24.78
C ASP A 84 5.32 -22.79 24.02
N VAL A 85 5.59 -22.43 22.76
CA VAL A 85 4.58 -21.83 21.87
C VAL A 85 3.95 -22.91 21.01
N THR A 86 2.62 -22.99 21.05
CA THR A 86 1.86 -23.93 20.23
C THR A 86 0.73 -23.26 19.45
N LEU A 87 0.44 -23.78 18.28
CA LEU A 87 -0.67 -23.34 17.42
C LEU A 87 -1.75 -24.41 17.35
N ALA A 88 -2.99 -23.98 17.24
CA ALA A 88 -4.13 -24.86 17.03
C ALA A 88 -5.16 -24.21 16.11
N VAL A 89 -5.67 -24.99 15.16
CA VAL A 89 -6.84 -24.65 14.36
C VAL A 89 -7.96 -25.61 14.73
N SER A 90 -9.11 -25.08 15.11
CA SER A 90 -10.31 -25.86 15.41
C SER A 90 -11.49 -25.35 14.60
N ALA A 91 -12.39 -26.27 14.28
CA ALA A 91 -13.68 -25.98 13.68
C ALA A 91 -14.75 -26.76 14.44
N ARG A 92 -15.74 -26.05 14.99
CA ARG A 92 -16.80 -26.65 15.79
C ARG A 92 -18.16 -26.40 15.16
N LYS A 93 -18.85 -27.49 14.85
CA LYS A 93 -20.23 -27.49 14.38
C LYS A 93 -21.13 -27.07 15.52
N MET A 94 -21.98 -26.09 15.27
CA MET A 94 -22.91 -25.52 16.25
C MET A 94 -24.26 -25.27 15.60
N SER A 95 -25.31 -25.17 16.41
CA SER A 95 -26.56 -24.59 15.91
C SER A 95 -26.34 -23.10 15.63
N ILE A 96 -27.19 -22.52 14.78
CA ILE A 96 -27.08 -21.11 14.41
C ILE A 96 -27.26 -20.20 15.62
N VAL A 97 -28.23 -20.54 16.48
CA VAL A 97 -28.52 -19.75 17.68
C VAL A 97 -27.30 -19.72 18.60
N GLU A 98 -26.66 -20.86 18.85
CA GLU A 98 -25.48 -20.91 19.71
C GLU A 98 -24.27 -20.20 19.07
N ALA A 99 -24.06 -20.35 17.77
CA ALA A 99 -22.94 -19.71 17.07
C ALA A 99 -23.08 -18.18 17.02
N LEU A 100 -24.29 -17.66 16.80
CA LEU A 100 -24.59 -16.23 16.81
C LEU A 100 -24.49 -15.65 18.22
N ALA A 101 -25.00 -16.36 19.23
CA ALA A 101 -24.86 -15.95 20.63
C ALA A 101 -23.38 -15.91 21.05
N TRP A 102 -22.57 -16.90 20.65
CA TRP A 102 -21.13 -16.90 20.86
C TRP A 102 -20.45 -15.68 20.19
N TYR A 103 -20.84 -15.36 18.96
CA TYR A 103 -20.30 -14.22 18.23
C TYR A 103 -20.68 -12.87 18.86
N GLU A 104 -21.92 -12.72 19.34
CA GLU A 104 -22.36 -11.53 20.08
C GLU A 104 -21.66 -11.39 21.43
N ALA A 105 -21.46 -12.49 22.17
CA ALA A 105 -20.69 -12.49 23.39
C ALA A 105 -19.23 -12.04 23.13
N ALA A 106 -18.64 -12.49 22.04
CA ALA A 106 -17.31 -12.02 21.62
C ALA A 106 -17.30 -10.52 21.28
N ALA A 107 -18.36 -9.98 20.68
CA ALA A 107 -18.52 -8.54 20.42
C ALA A 107 -18.60 -7.72 21.73
N GLN A 108 -19.02 -8.35 22.83
CA GLN A 108 -19.07 -7.75 24.17
C GLN A 108 -17.76 -7.96 24.96
N GLY A 109 -16.73 -8.56 24.34
CA GLY A 109 -15.42 -8.80 24.95
C GLY A 109 -15.23 -10.21 25.52
N CYS A 110 -16.25 -11.08 25.47
CA CYS A 110 -16.16 -12.45 25.97
C CYS A 110 -15.75 -13.41 24.85
N VAL A 111 -14.46 -13.44 24.52
CA VAL A 111 -13.91 -14.34 23.49
C VAL A 111 -13.49 -15.67 24.11
N THR A 112 -14.13 -16.76 23.70
CA THR A 112 -13.85 -18.10 24.25
C THR A 112 -13.72 -19.15 23.17
N ILE A 113 -12.99 -20.23 23.46
CA ILE A 113 -13.08 -21.47 22.66
C ILE A 113 -14.39 -22.16 23.05
N PRO A 114 -15.29 -22.44 22.08
CA PRO A 114 -16.56 -23.09 22.37
C PRO A 114 -16.27 -24.55 22.74
N LEU A 115 -16.07 -24.83 24.02
CA LEU A 115 -15.86 -26.14 24.64
C LEU A 115 -16.93 -26.35 25.73
N PRO A 116 -17.21 -27.61 26.16
CA PRO A 116 -18.11 -27.83 27.30
C PRO A 116 -17.71 -27.02 28.54
N VAL A 117 -16.40 -26.85 28.73
CA VAL A 117 -15.82 -25.86 29.64
C VAL A 117 -15.13 -24.80 28.78
N PRO A 118 -15.71 -23.60 28.61
CA PRO A 118 -15.14 -22.55 27.78
C PRO A 118 -13.76 -22.14 28.29
N ILE A 119 -12.83 -21.96 27.35
CA ILE A 119 -11.49 -21.43 27.64
C ILE A 119 -11.46 -19.99 27.13
N GLU A 120 -11.18 -19.04 28.02
CA GLU A 120 -11.05 -17.63 27.65
C GLU A 120 -9.82 -17.39 26.79
N LEU A 121 -9.99 -16.62 25.72
CA LEU A 121 -8.94 -16.19 24.82
C LEU A 121 -8.54 -14.76 25.14
N ALA A 122 -7.24 -14.54 25.34
CA ALA A 122 -6.65 -13.22 25.32
C ALA A 122 -6.79 -12.63 23.89
N ALA A 123 -7.69 -11.66 23.76
CA ALA A 123 -7.96 -10.92 22.54
C ALA A 123 -7.84 -9.41 22.80
N PRO A 124 -7.48 -8.60 21.79
CA PRO A 124 -7.60 -7.15 21.89
C PRO A 124 -9.08 -6.74 22.05
N SER A 125 -9.32 -5.50 22.47
CA SER A 125 -10.69 -4.95 22.40
C SER A 125 -11.18 -4.99 20.96
N LEU A 126 -12.39 -5.52 20.75
CA LEU A 126 -12.96 -5.71 19.42
C LEU A 126 -14.04 -4.66 19.14
N GLY A 127 -13.93 -3.97 18.01
CA GLY A 127 -14.93 -3.03 17.51
C GLY A 127 -15.80 -3.68 16.45
N VAL A 128 -17.09 -3.34 16.44
CA VAL A 128 -18.07 -3.87 15.47
C VAL A 128 -17.99 -3.12 14.15
N GLU A 129 -18.02 -3.83 13.02
CA GLU A 129 -18.24 -3.26 11.70
C GLU A 129 -18.92 -4.27 10.75
N PRO A 130 -20.10 -3.96 10.19
CA PRO A 130 -20.97 -2.82 10.48
C PRO A 130 -21.61 -2.93 11.89
N SER A 131 -22.66 -2.17 12.18
CA SER A 131 -23.45 -2.40 13.40
C SER A 131 -24.03 -3.81 13.43
N LEU A 132 -24.16 -4.38 14.64
CA LEU A 132 -24.70 -5.73 14.83
C LEU A 132 -26.07 -5.90 14.15
N GLY A 133 -26.29 -7.06 13.53
CA GLY A 133 -27.48 -7.37 12.75
C GLY A 133 -27.40 -6.96 11.28
N LEU A 134 -26.36 -6.24 10.88
CA LEU A 134 -26.10 -5.86 9.50
C LEU A 134 -24.90 -6.63 8.93
N PHE A 135 -24.85 -6.71 7.61
CA PHE A 135 -23.71 -7.25 6.88
C PHE A 135 -23.22 -6.24 5.84
N SER A 136 -21.92 -6.23 5.58
CA SER A 136 -21.31 -5.61 4.41
C SER A 136 -21.11 -6.64 3.30
N VAL A 137 -21.02 -6.16 2.05
CA VAL A 137 -20.78 -6.99 0.85
C VAL A 137 -19.67 -6.40 0.00
N GLY A 138 -19.05 -7.24 -0.82
CA GLY A 138 -18.10 -6.79 -1.84
C GLY A 138 -16.62 -6.86 -1.42
N GLU A 139 -16.32 -7.27 -0.19
CA GLU A 139 -14.94 -7.51 0.25
C GLU A 139 -14.46 -8.91 -0.18
N THR A 140 -13.24 -8.99 -0.68
CA THR A 140 -12.57 -10.27 -0.90
C THR A 140 -12.10 -10.83 0.44
N VAL A 141 -12.68 -11.96 0.84
CA VAL A 141 -12.35 -12.63 2.10
C VAL A 141 -11.32 -13.72 1.82
N PRO A 142 -10.06 -13.60 2.28
CA PRO A 142 -8.97 -14.49 1.85
C PRO A 142 -9.12 -15.94 2.31
N PHE A 143 -9.94 -16.17 3.35
CA PHE A 143 -10.23 -17.48 3.94
C PHE A 143 -11.62 -18.01 3.58
N ALA A 144 -12.41 -17.28 2.80
CA ALA A 144 -13.72 -17.77 2.39
C ALA A 144 -13.58 -18.92 1.39
N ALA A 145 -14.40 -19.96 1.55
CA ALA A 145 -14.47 -21.03 0.58
C ALA A 145 -14.94 -20.50 -0.79
N GLN A 146 -14.41 -21.07 -1.87
CA GLN A 146 -14.72 -20.62 -3.24
C GLN A 146 -16.23 -20.61 -3.55
N TRP A 147 -16.98 -21.56 -2.98
CA TRP A 147 -18.43 -21.66 -3.18
C TRP A 147 -19.25 -20.56 -2.49
N HIS A 148 -18.64 -19.77 -1.59
CA HIS A 148 -19.32 -18.63 -0.97
C HIS A 148 -19.66 -17.53 -1.96
N ASP A 149 -18.86 -17.40 -3.03
CA ASP A 149 -18.98 -16.39 -4.09
C ASP A 149 -19.38 -15.00 -3.58
N ARG A 150 -18.41 -14.32 -2.93
CA ARG A 150 -18.55 -13.00 -2.28
C ARG A 150 -19.59 -13.00 -1.15
N PRO A 151 -19.29 -13.67 -0.02
CA PRO A 151 -20.22 -13.74 1.09
C PRO A 151 -20.48 -12.35 1.69
N ARG A 152 -21.63 -12.24 2.36
CA ARG A 152 -21.91 -11.11 3.26
C ARG A 152 -21.07 -11.28 4.52
N ILE A 153 -20.51 -10.21 5.04
CA ILE A 153 -19.61 -10.27 6.19
C ILE A 153 -19.98 -9.28 7.29
N HIS A 154 -19.73 -9.65 8.52
CA HIS A 154 -19.68 -8.75 9.66
C HIS A 154 -18.38 -9.03 10.42
N ARG A 155 -17.78 -7.99 11.00
CA ARG A 155 -16.43 -8.04 11.55
C ARG A 155 -16.41 -7.54 12.98
N LEU A 156 -15.58 -8.20 13.78
CA LEU A 156 -15.10 -7.76 15.08
C LEU A 156 -13.62 -7.47 14.92
N VAL A 157 -13.29 -6.19 14.81
CA VAL A 157 -11.98 -5.67 14.38
C VAL A 157 -11.14 -5.35 15.62
N PRO A 158 -9.85 -5.69 15.65
CA PRO A 158 -8.96 -5.33 16.76
C PRO A 158 -8.79 -3.80 16.85
N MET A 159 -9.30 -3.20 17.93
CA MET A 159 -9.18 -1.76 18.21
C MET A 159 -7.82 -1.37 18.76
N THR A 160 -7.05 -2.35 19.23
CA THR A 160 -5.67 -2.20 19.69
C THR A 160 -4.77 -3.19 18.97
N LEU A 161 -3.46 -2.93 18.97
CA LEU A 161 -2.51 -3.89 18.44
C LEU A 161 -2.55 -5.21 19.24
N PRO A 162 -2.33 -6.37 18.58
CA PRO A 162 -2.11 -7.63 19.27
C PRO A 162 -0.92 -7.53 20.23
N THR A 163 -0.84 -8.47 21.18
CA THR A 163 0.28 -8.55 22.12
C THR A 163 1.59 -8.88 21.40
N GLU A 164 2.73 -8.54 22.01
CA GLU A 164 4.06 -8.85 21.45
C GLU A 164 4.26 -10.36 21.23
N ALA A 165 3.67 -11.20 22.08
CA ALA A 165 3.64 -12.66 21.89
C ALA A 165 2.99 -13.06 20.56
N VAL A 166 1.90 -12.40 20.16
CA VAL A 166 1.24 -12.65 18.86
C VAL A 166 2.06 -12.05 17.72
N LEU A 167 2.55 -10.81 17.88
CA LEU A 167 3.28 -10.10 16.81
C LEU A 167 4.61 -10.77 16.46
N SER A 168 5.36 -11.25 17.46
CA SER A 168 6.62 -11.97 17.26
C SER A 168 6.45 -13.24 16.42
N LEU A 169 5.28 -13.90 16.50
CA LEU A 169 4.99 -15.11 15.72
C LEU A 169 5.05 -14.85 14.21
N GLY A 170 4.74 -13.62 13.78
CA GLY A 170 4.83 -13.20 12.38
C GLY A 170 6.26 -13.22 11.80
N SER A 171 7.30 -13.35 12.63
CA SER A 171 8.68 -13.54 12.15
C SER A 171 9.04 -15.02 11.90
N SER A 172 8.19 -15.97 12.30
CA SER A 172 8.43 -17.40 12.11
C SER A 172 7.87 -17.89 10.78
N THR A 173 8.75 -18.16 9.81
CA THR A 173 8.34 -18.73 8.51
C THR A 173 7.58 -20.05 8.69
N ALA A 174 8.05 -20.93 9.57
CA ALA A 174 7.39 -22.21 9.83
C ALA A 174 5.98 -22.05 10.40
N ALA A 175 5.75 -21.08 11.29
CA ALA A 175 4.41 -20.79 11.80
C ALA A 175 3.48 -20.31 10.69
N ARG A 176 3.96 -19.41 9.82
CA ARG A 176 3.17 -18.83 8.73
C ARG A 176 2.82 -19.85 7.65
N GLU A 177 3.75 -20.72 7.29
CA GLU A 177 3.51 -21.86 6.40
C GLU A 177 2.48 -22.83 7.00
N TRP A 178 2.62 -23.15 8.29
CA TRP A 178 1.66 -24.00 8.99
C TRP A 178 0.26 -23.38 9.03
N LEU A 179 0.15 -22.08 9.29
CA LEU A 179 -1.12 -21.34 9.26
C LEU A 179 -1.77 -21.39 7.87
N THR A 180 -0.99 -21.15 6.82
CA THR A 180 -1.49 -21.24 5.44
C THR A 180 -2.04 -22.63 5.12
N ALA A 181 -1.31 -23.69 5.52
CA ALA A 181 -1.70 -25.07 5.26
C ALA A 181 -2.94 -25.53 6.06
N ASN A 182 -3.13 -25.04 7.29
CA ASN A 182 -4.16 -25.54 8.20
C ASN A 182 -5.38 -24.58 8.36
N ALA A 183 -5.18 -23.28 8.22
CA ALA A 183 -6.23 -22.26 8.25
C ALA A 183 -6.65 -21.78 6.85
N GLY A 184 -5.90 -22.16 5.80
CA GLY A 184 -6.18 -21.79 4.41
C GLY A 184 -5.63 -20.42 3.99
N PHE A 185 -5.04 -19.66 4.93
CA PHE A 185 -4.40 -18.38 4.67
C PHE A 185 -3.44 -18.01 5.81
N ASP A 186 -2.62 -16.99 5.60
CA ASP A 186 -1.74 -16.41 6.61
C ASP A 186 -2.33 -15.12 7.20
N PRO A 187 -2.78 -15.10 8.47
CA PRO A 187 -3.27 -13.88 9.13
C PRO A 187 -2.24 -12.75 9.20
N PHE A 188 -0.94 -13.05 9.18
CA PHE A 188 0.12 -12.03 9.22
C PHE A 188 0.31 -11.31 7.88
N ASP A 189 -0.31 -11.79 6.81
CA ASP A 189 -0.37 -11.07 5.53
C ASP A 189 -1.51 -10.05 5.45
N TYR A 190 -2.37 -10.01 6.47
CA TYR A 190 -3.55 -9.17 6.50
C TYR A 190 -3.77 -8.58 7.90
N GLU A 191 -3.25 -7.37 8.11
CA GLU A 191 -3.35 -6.61 9.35
C GLU A 191 -4.79 -6.49 9.86
N GLU A 192 -5.75 -6.40 8.95
CA GLU A 192 -7.17 -6.28 9.23
C GLU A 192 -7.85 -7.58 9.72
N TRP A 193 -7.19 -8.73 9.56
CA TRP A 193 -7.68 -10.05 9.99
C TRP A 193 -6.95 -10.60 11.22
N LEU A 194 -5.73 -10.15 11.49
CA LEU A 194 -4.96 -10.58 12.66
C LEU A 194 -5.67 -10.20 13.98
N ALA A 195 -5.84 -11.17 14.88
CA ALA A 195 -6.58 -11.06 16.13
C ALA A 195 -8.02 -10.54 15.99
N SER A 196 -8.65 -10.80 14.85
CA SER A 196 -10.05 -10.43 14.56
C SER A 196 -10.99 -11.65 14.61
N LEU A 197 -12.29 -11.37 14.69
CA LEU A 197 -13.35 -12.36 14.44
C LEU A 197 -14.29 -11.90 13.33
N SER A 198 -14.77 -12.82 12.51
CA SER A 198 -15.71 -12.50 11.43
C SER A 198 -16.96 -13.39 11.46
N LEU A 199 -18.09 -12.88 11.01
CA LEU A 199 -19.29 -13.66 10.71
C LEU A 199 -19.47 -13.66 9.20
N ILE A 200 -19.42 -14.84 8.60
CA ILE A 200 -19.49 -15.05 7.16
C ILE A 200 -20.84 -15.67 6.82
N ALA A 201 -21.61 -14.97 5.99
CA ALA A 201 -22.96 -15.30 5.62
C ALA A 201 -23.07 -15.39 4.08
N PRO A 202 -22.84 -16.57 3.48
CA PRO A 202 -22.98 -16.81 2.03
C PRO A 202 -24.38 -16.44 1.55
N ASP A 203 -24.53 -16.04 0.29
CA ASP A 203 -25.85 -15.66 -0.24
C ASP A 203 -26.87 -16.83 -0.07
N PRO A 204 -27.96 -16.61 0.67
CA PRO A 204 -28.93 -17.67 0.99
C PRO A 204 -29.88 -17.97 -0.18
N LEU A 205 -29.96 -17.12 -1.20
CA LEU A 205 -30.86 -17.27 -2.34
C LEU A 205 -30.14 -17.64 -3.64
N LEU A 206 -28.91 -17.14 -3.82
CA LEU A 206 -28.14 -17.32 -5.07
C LEU A 206 -26.85 -18.11 -4.83
N THR A 207 -26.57 -19.10 -5.67
CA THR A 207 -25.29 -19.82 -5.67
C THR A 207 -24.18 -19.01 -6.34
N GLY A 208 -24.54 -18.21 -7.35
CA GLY A 208 -23.60 -17.35 -8.04
C GLY A 208 -24.27 -16.33 -8.95
N VAL A 209 -23.52 -15.30 -9.33
CA VAL A 209 -23.98 -14.30 -10.29
C VAL A 209 -22.87 -13.99 -11.29
N SER A 210 -23.15 -14.28 -12.56
CA SER A 210 -22.28 -13.93 -13.67
C SER A 210 -22.77 -12.63 -14.31
N HIS A 211 -21.82 -11.75 -14.62
CA HIS A 211 -22.07 -10.48 -15.29
C HIS A 211 -21.04 -10.38 -16.41
N PHE A 212 -21.49 -10.33 -17.65
CA PHE A 212 -20.64 -10.34 -18.84
C PHE A 212 -21.26 -9.61 -20.02
N ALA A 213 -20.42 -9.00 -20.85
CA ALA A 213 -20.82 -8.53 -22.18
C ALA A 213 -20.81 -9.69 -23.19
N LEU A 214 -21.84 -9.77 -24.04
CA LEU A 214 -21.86 -10.59 -25.24
C LEU A 214 -21.06 -9.92 -26.36
N GLU A 215 -20.87 -10.63 -27.48
CA GLU A 215 -20.18 -10.09 -28.65
C GLU A 215 -20.76 -8.75 -29.11
N ARG A 216 -19.86 -7.82 -29.45
CA ARG A 216 -20.24 -6.50 -29.98
C ARG A 216 -20.84 -6.67 -31.37
N ASN A 217 -22.02 -6.09 -31.57
CA ASN A 217 -22.66 -6.10 -32.87
C ASN A 217 -21.91 -5.19 -33.87
N PRO A 218 -22.01 -5.45 -35.19
CA PRO A 218 -21.37 -4.63 -36.21
C PRO A 218 -21.79 -3.14 -36.21
N ASP A 219 -22.95 -2.83 -35.62
CA ASP A 219 -23.46 -1.46 -35.45
C ASP A 219 -22.85 -0.72 -34.24
N GLY A 220 -21.97 -1.37 -33.49
CA GLY A 220 -21.33 -0.82 -32.29
C GLY A 220 -22.14 -1.00 -31.02
N SER A 221 -23.36 -1.54 -31.09
CA SER A 221 -24.15 -1.88 -29.91
C SER A 221 -23.54 -3.06 -29.15
N GLU A 222 -23.76 -3.09 -27.85
CA GLU A 222 -23.22 -4.12 -26.96
C GLU A 222 -24.32 -4.62 -26.04
N CYS A 223 -24.39 -5.94 -25.88
CA CYS A 223 -25.37 -6.57 -25.02
C CYS A 223 -24.69 -7.04 -23.74
N VAL A 224 -25.24 -6.66 -22.58
CA VAL A 224 -24.74 -7.09 -21.27
C VAL A 224 -25.77 -8.03 -20.66
N VAL A 225 -25.26 -9.15 -20.16
CA VAL A 225 -26.05 -10.19 -19.51
C VAL A 225 -25.65 -10.24 -18.04
N LEU A 226 -26.68 -10.21 -17.18
CA LEU A 226 -26.59 -10.61 -15.80
C LEU A 226 -27.32 -11.94 -15.65
N GLN A 227 -26.61 -12.98 -15.23
CA GLN A 227 -27.16 -14.30 -14.98
C GLN A 227 -27.01 -14.62 -13.49
N ALA A 228 -28.14 -14.86 -12.82
CA ALA A 228 -28.17 -15.26 -11.41
C ALA A 228 -28.57 -16.73 -11.29
N HIS A 229 -27.73 -17.51 -10.64
CA HIS A 229 -27.98 -18.93 -10.38
C HIS A 229 -28.70 -19.08 -9.04
N ARG A 230 -29.98 -19.45 -9.09
CA ARG A 230 -30.83 -19.64 -7.90
C ARG A 230 -30.45 -20.92 -7.14
N ARG A 231 -30.52 -20.90 -5.81
CA ARG A 231 -30.43 -22.12 -4.97
C ARG A 231 -31.68 -22.98 -5.15
N ARG A 232 -31.55 -24.30 -4.90
CA ARG A 232 -32.62 -25.28 -5.17
C ARG A 232 -33.89 -24.99 -4.36
N TYR A 233 -35.01 -25.00 -5.07
CA TYR A 233 -36.35 -24.61 -4.60
C TYR A 233 -36.92 -25.46 -3.45
N GLU A 234 -36.47 -26.70 -3.24
CA GLU A 234 -36.97 -27.52 -2.11
C GLU A 234 -36.68 -26.90 -0.73
N TYR A 235 -35.68 -26.03 -0.65
CA TYR A 235 -35.18 -25.49 0.61
C TYR A 235 -35.57 -24.03 0.88
N TYR A 236 -36.07 -23.30 -0.13
CA TYR A 236 -36.44 -21.88 -0.03
C TYR A 236 -37.71 -21.58 -0.83
N PRO A 237 -38.64 -20.74 -0.31
CA PRO A 237 -39.85 -20.37 -1.05
C PRO A 237 -39.54 -19.53 -2.32
N ASP A 238 -40.13 -19.89 -3.46
CA ASP A 238 -39.98 -19.18 -4.75
C ASP A 238 -40.27 -17.68 -4.66
N ALA A 239 -41.25 -17.31 -3.82
CA ALA A 239 -41.67 -15.92 -3.62
C ALA A 239 -40.54 -14.99 -3.12
N ASP A 240 -39.51 -15.52 -2.45
CA ASP A 240 -38.40 -14.73 -1.92
C ASP A 240 -37.38 -14.33 -3.01
N ALA A 241 -37.18 -15.20 -4.01
CA ALA A 241 -36.26 -14.95 -5.12
C ALA A 241 -36.88 -14.01 -6.17
N ASP A 242 -38.20 -14.09 -6.36
CA ASP A 242 -38.92 -13.20 -7.28
C ASP A 242 -39.11 -11.79 -6.69
N ALA A 243 -38.93 -11.61 -5.38
CA ALA A 243 -38.96 -10.32 -4.69
C ALA A 243 -37.61 -9.58 -4.66
N LEU A 244 -36.60 -10.04 -5.41
CA LEU A 244 -35.28 -9.41 -5.47
C LEU A 244 -35.33 -8.08 -6.23
N ASN A 245 -34.75 -7.04 -5.62
CA ASN A 245 -34.49 -5.76 -6.27
C ASN A 245 -33.09 -5.79 -6.88
N ILE A 246 -33.04 -5.70 -8.21
CA ILE A 246 -31.79 -5.75 -8.96
C ILE A 246 -31.60 -4.41 -9.65
N VAL A 247 -30.38 -3.89 -9.55
CA VAL A 247 -30.00 -2.63 -10.19
C VAL A 247 -28.73 -2.85 -10.98
N LEU A 248 -28.76 -2.50 -12.27
CA LEU A 248 -27.57 -2.39 -13.11
C LEU A 248 -27.03 -0.97 -13.02
N LEU A 249 -25.71 -0.87 -12.93
CA LEU A 249 -24.97 0.37 -12.78
C LEU A 249 -24.12 0.59 -14.02
N GLN A 250 -24.23 1.75 -14.66
CA GLN A 250 -23.35 2.13 -15.78
C GLN A 250 -22.56 3.38 -15.44
N ARG A 251 -21.24 3.29 -15.63
CA ARG A 251 -20.32 4.43 -15.55
C ARG A 251 -19.60 4.61 -16.88
N ARG A 252 -19.52 5.86 -17.32
CA ARG A 252 -18.80 6.33 -18.50
C ARG A 252 -17.59 7.15 -18.06
N PRO A 253 -16.63 7.45 -18.94
CA PRO A 253 -15.42 8.20 -18.57
C PRO A 253 -15.70 9.56 -17.89
N SER A 254 -16.80 10.22 -18.25
CA SER A 254 -17.22 11.51 -17.67
C SER A 254 -18.04 11.39 -16.38
N GLY A 255 -18.44 10.19 -15.95
CA GLY A 255 -19.23 10.00 -14.73
C GLY A 255 -20.27 8.90 -14.81
N TRP A 256 -21.21 8.91 -13.87
CA TRP A 256 -22.34 7.97 -13.84
C TRP A 256 -23.31 8.27 -14.99
N ALA A 257 -23.61 7.26 -15.81
CA ALA A 257 -24.51 7.40 -16.94
C ALA A 257 -25.92 6.92 -16.58
N GLU A 258 -26.03 5.77 -15.89
CA GLU A 258 -27.33 5.17 -15.62
C GLU A 258 -27.33 4.31 -14.35
N ILE A 259 -28.47 4.32 -13.64
CA ILE A 259 -28.81 3.40 -12.55
C ILE A 259 -30.16 2.80 -12.92
N MET A 260 -30.16 1.53 -13.32
CA MET A 260 -31.33 0.89 -13.92
C MET A 260 -31.86 -0.22 -13.03
N PRO A 261 -33.06 -0.06 -12.44
CA PRO A 261 -33.81 -1.19 -11.91
C PRO A 261 -34.07 -2.23 -13.01
N THR A 262 -33.88 -3.50 -12.69
CA THR A 262 -34.16 -4.63 -13.60
C THR A 262 -34.74 -5.80 -12.81
N SER A 263 -35.28 -6.76 -13.54
CA SER A 263 -35.81 -8.02 -13.02
C SER A 263 -35.20 -9.18 -13.78
N LEU A 264 -35.03 -10.33 -13.10
CA LEU A 264 -34.67 -11.57 -13.78
C LEU A 264 -35.91 -12.18 -14.41
N ASP A 265 -35.74 -12.83 -15.55
CA ASP A 265 -36.74 -13.74 -16.09
C ASP A 265 -36.82 -15.05 -15.28
N SER A 266 -37.67 -15.96 -15.73
CA SER A 266 -37.87 -17.29 -15.11
C SER A 266 -36.60 -18.14 -15.08
N ASP A 267 -35.68 -17.90 -16.02
CA ASP A 267 -34.43 -18.65 -16.18
C ASP A 267 -33.25 -17.98 -15.43
N GLY A 268 -33.51 -16.84 -14.77
CA GLY A 268 -32.51 -16.13 -13.97
C GLY A 268 -31.64 -15.17 -14.77
N PHE A 269 -32.09 -14.71 -15.94
CA PHE A 269 -31.36 -13.76 -16.79
C PHE A 269 -31.98 -12.37 -16.73
N ALA A 270 -31.12 -11.36 -16.77
CA ALA A 270 -31.46 -10.00 -17.16
C ALA A 270 -30.54 -9.58 -18.30
N ILE A 271 -31.13 -9.29 -19.46
CA ILE A 271 -30.42 -8.95 -20.69
C ILE A 271 -30.68 -7.49 -21.01
N LYS A 272 -29.61 -6.71 -21.20
CA LYS A 272 -29.69 -5.29 -21.54
C LYS A 272 -28.86 -4.97 -22.78
N ASN A 273 -29.52 -4.38 -23.77
CA ASN A 273 -28.86 -3.83 -24.94
C ASN A 273 -28.48 -2.37 -24.70
N TYR A 274 -27.23 -2.03 -24.97
CA TYR A 274 -26.72 -0.67 -25.00
C TYR A 274 -26.47 -0.25 -26.45
N PRO A 275 -26.90 0.96 -26.85
CA PRO A 275 -26.72 1.45 -28.22
C PRO A 275 -25.26 1.74 -28.57
N GLU A 276 -24.37 1.75 -27.58
CA GLU A 276 -22.96 2.04 -27.71
C GLU A 276 -22.14 1.10 -26.82
N PRO A 277 -20.83 0.99 -27.04
CA PRO A 277 -19.96 0.22 -26.18
C PRO A 277 -20.01 0.65 -24.71
N VAL A 278 -20.02 -0.36 -23.86
CA VAL A 278 -20.08 -0.21 -22.41
C VAL A 278 -18.66 -0.03 -21.88
N SER A 279 -18.39 1.12 -21.24
CA SER A 279 -17.09 1.35 -20.61
C SER A 279 -16.97 0.59 -19.28
N GLU A 280 -17.88 0.87 -18.35
CA GLU A 280 -17.92 0.22 -17.04
C GLU A 280 -19.36 -0.15 -16.68
N THR A 281 -19.56 -1.40 -16.27
CA THR A 281 -20.83 -1.84 -15.68
C THR A 281 -20.63 -2.56 -14.37
N GLY A 282 -21.62 -2.45 -13.50
CA GLY A 282 -21.72 -3.13 -12.23
C GLY A 282 -23.17 -3.47 -11.92
N TYR A 283 -23.40 -4.06 -10.76
CA TYR A 283 -24.74 -4.40 -10.32
C TYR A 283 -24.86 -4.40 -8.79
N ALA A 284 -26.10 -4.26 -8.30
CA ALA A 284 -26.47 -4.49 -6.91
C ALA A 284 -27.72 -5.37 -6.86
N ILE A 285 -27.72 -6.37 -5.98
CA ILE A 285 -28.86 -7.26 -5.72
C ILE A 285 -29.21 -7.14 -4.25
N SER A 286 -30.45 -6.78 -3.97
CA SER A 286 -30.96 -6.65 -2.61
C SER A 286 -32.31 -7.36 -2.46
N CYS A 287 -32.58 -7.82 -1.25
CA CYS A 287 -33.85 -8.43 -0.86
C CYS A 287 -34.51 -7.51 0.17
N PRO A 288 -35.81 -7.17 0.04
CA PRO A 288 -36.52 -6.33 1.01
C PRO A 288 -36.41 -6.86 2.45
N ILE A 289 -36.40 -8.20 2.59
CA ILE A 289 -36.27 -8.86 3.88
C ILE A 289 -34.80 -8.90 4.31
N ARG A 290 -33.86 -9.32 3.45
CA ARG A 290 -32.48 -9.67 3.85
C ARG A 290 -31.45 -8.56 3.67
N GLY A 291 -31.86 -7.40 3.13
CA GLY A 291 -30.98 -6.29 2.81
C GLY A 291 -30.14 -6.57 1.57
N LEU A 292 -28.94 -5.97 1.51
CA LEU A 292 -28.03 -6.11 0.38
C LEU A 292 -27.42 -7.52 0.36
N LEU A 293 -27.57 -8.22 -0.76
CA LEU A 293 -27.06 -9.58 -0.93
C LEU A 293 -25.73 -9.59 -1.68
N ARG A 294 -25.65 -8.83 -2.78
CA ARG A 294 -24.47 -8.75 -3.64
C ARG A 294 -24.32 -7.34 -4.20
N MET A 295 -23.08 -6.92 -4.37
CA MET A 295 -22.75 -5.68 -5.07
C MET A 295 -21.41 -5.83 -5.78
N VAL A 296 -21.38 -5.41 -7.04
CA VAL A 296 -20.17 -5.24 -7.82
C VAL A 296 -20.18 -3.81 -8.33
N PRO A 297 -19.24 -2.95 -7.89
CA PRO A 297 -19.15 -1.60 -8.44
C PRO A 297 -18.84 -1.66 -9.94
N PRO A 298 -19.13 -0.61 -10.72
CA PRO A 298 -18.75 -0.56 -12.13
C PRO A 298 -17.25 -0.83 -12.30
N THR A 299 -16.93 -1.83 -13.11
CA THR A 299 -15.55 -2.20 -13.47
C THR A 299 -15.38 -2.15 -14.99
N MET A 300 -14.20 -1.74 -15.46
CA MET A 300 -13.91 -1.66 -16.88
C MET A 300 -13.84 -3.04 -17.53
N TRP A 301 -14.35 -3.13 -18.76
CA TRP A 301 -14.06 -4.22 -19.68
C TRP A 301 -12.79 -3.88 -20.44
N ILE A 302 -11.69 -4.61 -20.22
CA ILE A 302 -10.42 -4.34 -20.92
C ILE A 302 -10.54 -4.81 -22.37
N GLY A 303 -10.96 -3.93 -23.27
CA GLY A 303 -11.07 -4.19 -24.72
C GLY A 303 -9.87 -3.70 -25.54
N GLN A 304 -9.24 -2.59 -25.15
CA GLN A 304 -8.05 -2.03 -25.80
C GLN A 304 -7.39 -1.01 -24.86
N ILE A 305 -6.05 -0.94 -24.85
CA ILE A 305 -5.27 0.11 -24.18
C ILE A 305 -4.70 1.03 -25.28
N SER A 306 -5.01 2.32 -25.22
CA SER A 306 -4.42 3.34 -26.09
C SER A 306 -3.69 4.38 -25.23
N VAL A 307 -2.42 4.63 -25.55
CA VAL A 307 -1.56 5.60 -24.86
C VAL A 307 -1.50 6.87 -25.70
N GLY A 308 -1.90 8.00 -25.12
CA GLY A 308 -1.82 9.33 -25.75
C GLY A 308 -0.74 10.19 -25.10
N LEU A 309 0.13 10.79 -25.92
CA LEU A 309 1.16 11.74 -25.50
C LEU A 309 0.59 13.17 -25.41
N GLY A 310 0.88 13.88 -24.32
CA GLY A 310 0.47 15.26 -24.08
C GLY A 310 1.36 16.31 -24.75
N VAL A 311 0.77 17.47 -25.06
CA VAL A 311 1.43 18.62 -25.71
C VAL A 311 2.08 19.54 -24.69
N VAL A 312 3.30 19.96 -25.02
CA VAL A 312 4.24 20.77 -24.23
C VAL A 312 3.95 22.27 -24.37
N ASN A 313 3.88 23.02 -23.27
CA ASN A 313 3.61 24.47 -23.27
C ASN A 313 4.85 25.39 -23.14
N THR A 314 6.02 24.92 -22.68
CA THR A 314 7.26 25.71 -22.68
C THR A 314 8.51 24.85 -22.56
N VAL A 315 9.49 25.06 -23.44
CA VAL A 315 10.72 24.26 -23.58
C VAL A 315 11.94 25.06 -23.09
N PHE A 316 12.66 24.54 -22.11
CA PHE A 316 13.96 25.05 -21.66
C PHE A 316 15.09 24.24 -22.28
N ASP A 317 16.06 24.92 -22.88
CA ASP A 317 17.27 24.31 -23.42
C ASP A 317 18.42 24.39 -22.40
N VAL A 318 18.88 23.23 -21.93
CA VAL A 318 19.91 23.10 -20.91
C VAL A 318 21.15 22.43 -21.49
N GLU A 319 22.28 23.13 -21.41
CA GLU A 319 23.60 22.60 -21.77
C GLU A 319 24.36 22.15 -20.52
N VAL A 320 24.94 20.96 -20.58
CA VAL A 320 25.72 20.28 -19.54
C VAL A 320 27.19 20.22 -19.99
N PRO A 321 28.14 20.74 -19.21
CA PRO A 321 29.56 20.82 -19.57
C PRO A 321 30.25 19.45 -19.48
N SER A 322 31.36 19.29 -20.20
CA SER A 322 32.15 18.06 -20.15
C SER A 322 32.88 17.90 -18.82
N GLY A 323 32.94 16.66 -18.33
CA GLY A 323 33.66 16.26 -17.12
C GLY A 323 34.97 15.51 -17.40
N GLY A 324 35.47 15.52 -18.63
CA GLY A 324 36.65 14.75 -19.09
C GLY A 324 36.31 13.74 -20.19
N ARG A 325 37.30 12.94 -20.63
CA ARG A 325 37.18 12.01 -21.79
C ARG A 325 36.01 11.03 -21.68
N ARG A 326 35.69 10.58 -20.47
CA ARG A 326 34.56 9.66 -20.20
C ARG A 326 33.21 10.37 -19.97
N LYS A 327 33.18 11.71 -19.89
CA LYS A 327 31.99 12.55 -19.58
C LYS A 327 31.83 13.67 -20.63
N PRO A 328 31.37 13.38 -21.86
CA PRO A 328 31.19 14.39 -22.90
C PRO A 328 30.08 15.39 -22.53
N ALA A 329 30.11 16.57 -23.15
CA ALA A 329 29.05 17.58 -22.99
C ALA A 329 27.72 17.06 -23.56
N ALA A 330 26.61 17.48 -22.97
CA ALA A 330 25.26 17.06 -23.36
C ALA A 330 24.29 18.24 -23.37
N ARG A 331 23.20 18.14 -24.12
CA ARG A 331 22.15 19.17 -24.21
C ARG A 331 20.78 18.50 -24.16
N TYR A 332 19.86 19.03 -23.36
CA TYR A 332 18.52 18.48 -23.22
C TYR A 332 17.45 19.56 -23.10
N LEU A 333 16.22 19.17 -23.45
CA LEU A 333 15.03 20.01 -23.34
C LEU A 333 14.23 19.60 -22.10
N THR A 334 13.82 20.55 -21.26
CA THR A 334 12.92 20.30 -20.11
C THR A 334 11.68 21.19 -20.15
N THR A 335 10.59 20.71 -19.56
CA THR A 335 9.26 21.33 -19.65
C THR A 335 8.73 21.71 -18.28
N ARG A 336 8.01 22.85 -18.15
CA ARG A 336 7.29 23.19 -16.92
C ARG A 336 5.77 23.14 -17.06
N LEU A 337 5.10 22.55 -16.08
CA LEU A 337 3.66 22.35 -15.94
C LEU A 337 3.12 23.17 -14.75
N ASN A 338 1.95 23.79 -14.93
CA ASN A 338 1.19 24.46 -13.88
C ASN A 338 0.08 23.52 -13.38
N GLU A 339 -0.13 23.41 -12.06
CA GLU A 339 -1.25 22.64 -11.49
C GLU A 339 -2.09 23.44 -10.50
N ALA A 340 -3.36 23.05 -10.46
CA ALA A 340 -4.44 23.61 -9.64
C ALA A 340 -4.39 23.06 -8.21
N GLY A 341 -4.65 23.93 -7.22
CA GLY A 341 -4.62 23.58 -5.81
C GLY A 341 -5.81 22.73 -5.36
N GLY A 342 -5.54 21.82 -4.43
CA GLY A 342 -6.56 21.08 -3.66
C GLY A 342 -6.73 21.68 -2.26
N VAL A 343 -7.96 21.72 -1.78
CA VAL A 343 -8.31 22.14 -0.40
C VAL A 343 -8.96 20.95 0.29
N GLN A 344 -8.46 20.58 1.46
CA GLN A 344 -9.08 19.59 2.34
C GLN A 344 -9.83 20.32 3.47
N VAL A 345 -11.12 20.00 3.66
CA VAL A 345 -12.02 20.61 4.66
C VAL A 345 -12.71 19.50 5.46
N GLY A 346 -12.74 19.60 6.78
CA GLY A 346 -13.54 18.73 7.66
C GLY A 346 -12.93 18.45 9.04
N GLU A 347 -13.75 17.93 9.94
CA GLU A 347 -13.34 17.44 11.28
C GLU A 347 -12.95 15.95 11.23
N ALA A 348 -12.10 15.51 12.15
CA ALA A 348 -11.68 14.11 12.23
C ALA A 348 -12.85 13.20 12.64
N LEU A 349 -13.07 12.12 11.88
CA LEU A 349 -14.12 11.15 12.18
C LEU A 349 -13.85 10.44 13.52
N PRO A 350 -14.89 10.10 14.31
CA PRO A 350 -14.74 9.43 15.59
C PRO A 350 -14.22 7.99 15.42
N HIS A 351 -13.22 7.60 16.21
CA HIS A 351 -12.57 6.28 16.12
C HIS A 351 -13.59 5.13 16.27
N SER A 352 -13.80 4.38 15.18
CA SER A 352 -14.80 3.31 15.04
C SER A 352 -14.21 2.08 14.35
N GLY A 353 -14.93 0.95 14.34
CA GLY A 353 -14.51 -0.26 13.63
C GLY A 353 -14.24 -0.02 12.14
N ALA A 354 -15.08 0.80 11.48
CA ALA A 354 -14.88 1.22 10.09
C ALA A 354 -13.55 1.97 9.88
N ILE A 355 -13.27 2.99 10.70
CA ILE A 355 -12.01 3.73 10.61
C ILE A 355 -10.82 2.81 10.87
N ARG A 356 -10.96 1.92 11.86
CA ARG A 356 -9.92 0.97 12.21
C ARG A 356 -9.57 0.02 11.07
N ILE A 357 -10.57 -0.47 10.31
CA ILE A 357 -10.31 -1.26 9.10
C ILE A 357 -9.52 -0.46 8.08
N VAL A 358 -9.89 0.81 7.84
CA VAL A 358 -9.15 1.69 6.91
C VAL A 358 -7.70 1.85 7.35
N GLU A 359 -7.45 2.12 8.64
CA GLU A 359 -6.09 2.21 9.20
C GLU A 359 -5.28 0.92 8.98
N LEU A 360 -5.88 -0.25 9.24
CA LEU A 360 -5.21 -1.54 9.09
C LEU A 360 -4.95 -1.88 7.61
N GLN A 361 -5.88 -1.57 6.71
CA GLN A 361 -5.70 -1.74 5.28
C GLN A 361 -4.64 -0.79 4.71
N GLU A 362 -4.56 0.46 5.18
CA GLU A 362 -3.47 1.37 4.81
C GLU A 362 -2.13 0.88 5.38
N ALA A 363 -2.09 0.39 6.62
CA ALA A 363 -0.89 -0.22 7.18
C ALA A 363 -0.40 -1.42 6.35
N ARG A 364 -1.31 -2.25 5.86
CA ARG A 364 -1.03 -3.35 4.93
C ARG A 364 -0.46 -2.85 3.61
N LYS A 365 -1.13 -1.88 2.98
CA LYS A 365 -0.64 -1.26 1.73
C LYS A 365 0.75 -0.69 1.92
N ASP A 366 1.00 -0.02 3.04
CA ASP A 366 2.31 0.53 3.38
C ASP A 366 3.35 -0.55 3.63
N ARG A 367 3.01 -1.66 4.31
CA ARG A 367 3.92 -2.81 4.46
C ARG A 367 4.27 -3.42 3.10
N ILE A 368 3.29 -3.64 2.23
CA ILE A 368 3.52 -4.17 0.88
C ILE A 368 4.43 -3.21 0.10
N LYS A 369 4.15 -1.90 0.13
CA LYS A 369 5.00 -0.87 -0.48
C LYS A 369 6.43 -0.89 0.08
N ARG A 370 6.61 -1.09 1.39
CA ARG A 370 7.94 -1.21 2.04
C ARG A 370 8.67 -2.45 1.56
N GLN A 371 8.01 -3.60 1.51
CA GLN A 371 8.61 -4.85 1.04
C GLN A 371 8.95 -4.80 -0.46
N SER A 372 8.20 -4.01 -1.23
CA SER A 372 8.45 -3.74 -2.63
C SER A 372 9.16 -2.40 -2.88
N ALA A 373 9.87 -1.85 -1.88
CA ALA A 373 10.51 -0.54 -1.99
C ALA A 373 11.39 -0.52 -3.26
N PRO A 374 11.17 0.42 -4.20
CA PRO A 374 11.87 0.40 -5.46
C PRO A 374 13.37 0.56 -5.23
N GLN A 375 14.13 -0.31 -5.90
CA GLN A 375 15.58 -0.25 -5.95
C GLN A 375 16.02 -0.38 -7.40
N ARG A 376 17.02 0.41 -7.78
CA ARG A 376 17.65 0.31 -9.10
C ARG A 376 19.14 0.15 -8.92
N LEU A 377 19.65 -0.91 -9.52
CA LEU A 377 21.06 -1.20 -9.59
C LEU A 377 21.58 -0.69 -10.94
N PHE A 378 22.69 0.04 -10.90
CA PHE A 378 23.41 0.58 -12.05
C PHE A 378 24.82 0.02 -12.06
N GLY A 379 25.49 0.08 -13.21
CA GLY A 379 26.83 -0.48 -13.37
C GLY A 379 26.84 -1.75 -14.22
N SER A 380 28.04 -2.24 -14.51
CA SER A 380 28.24 -3.53 -15.19
C SER A 380 28.32 -4.63 -14.16
N TYR A 381 27.63 -5.75 -14.38
CA TYR A 381 27.61 -6.92 -13.50
C TYR A 381 28.64 -7.99 -13.89
N ASP A 382 29.26 -7.84 -15.07
CA ASP A 382 30.25 -8.78 -15.58
C ASP A 382 31.64 -8.44 -15.04
N TYR A 383 32.23 -9.40 -14.33
CA TYR A 383 33.56 -9.34 -13.75
C TYR A 383 34.70 -9.60 -14.76
N ASP A 384 34.38 -10.06 -15.98
CA ASP A 384 35.35 -10.64 -16.92
C ASP A 384 35.73 -9.76 -18.13
N LYS A 385 35.26 -8.51 -18.22
CA LYS A 385 35.68 -7.60 -19.31
C LYS A 385 36.70 -6.58 -18.80
N GLU A 386 37.96 -6.78 -19.16
CA GLU A 386 39.06 -5.85 -18.82
C GLU A 386 38.84 -4.43 -19.37
N GLU A 387 37.98 -4.21 -20.36
CA GLU A 387 37.55 -2.86 -20.75
C GLU A 387 36.08 -2.85 -21.20
N LEU A 388 35.22 -2.13 -20.45
CA LEU A 388 33.92 -1.70 -20.98
C LEU A 388 34.19 -0.72 -22.13
N SER A 389 33.50 -0.90 -23.25
CA SER A 389 33.61 0.06 -24.36
C SER A 389 33.13 1.46 -23.93
N GLU A 390 33.66 2.51 -24.58
CA GLU A 390 33.23 3.89 -24.29
C GLU A 390 31.71 4.06 -24.49
N ASP A 391 31.10 3.35 -25.45
CA ASP A 391 29.66 3.37 -25.70
C ASP A 391 28.85 2.67 -24.60
N GLU A 392 29.31 1.54 -24.07
CA GLU A 392 28.66 0.86 -22.94
C GLU A 392 28.68 1.73 -21.68
N LEU A 393 29.84 2.33 -21.37
CA LEU A 393 29.98 3.27 -20.26
C LEU A 393 29.07 4.48 -20.44
N LYS A 394 28.98 5.02 -21.66
CA LYS A 394 28.09 6.15 -21.96
C LYS A 394 26.61 5.77 -21.80
N ARG A 395 26.21 4.58 -22.25
CA ARG A 395 24.85 4.07 -22.10
C ARG A 395 24.48 3.91 -20.63
N MET A 396 25.34 3.28 -19.84
CA MET A 396 25.12 3.03 -18.41
C MET A 396 24.99 4.34 -17.60
N ARG A 397 25.82 5.34 -17.92
CA ARG A 397 25.70 6.69 -17.34
C ARG A 397 24.41 7.35 -17.75
N SER A 398 24.07 7.30 -19.04
CA SER A 398 22.84 7.91 -19.56
C SER A 398 21.59 7.29 -18.90
N GLU A 399 21.60 5.98 -18.65
CA GLU A 399 20.52 5.29 -17.95
C GLU A 399 20.40 5.74 -16.48
N ALA A 400 21.53 5.83 -15.77
CA ALA A 400 21.54 6.32 -14.38
C ALA A 400 21.13 7.79 -14.28
N GLU A 401 21.61 8.62 -15.21
CA GLU A 401 21.27 10.04 -15.31
C GLU A 401 19.77 10.22 -15.61
N ALA A 402 19.21 9.43 -16.53
CA ALA A 402 17.79 9.45 -16.86
C ALA A 402 16.92 9.04 -15.67
N TYR A 403 17.31 7.98 -14.95
CA TYR A 403 16.55 7.53 -13.78
C TYR A 403 16.45 8.60 -12.68
N VAL A 404 17.57 9.24 -12.34
CA VAL A 404 17.57 10.33 -11.34
C VAL A 404 16.79 11.54 -11.86
N ALA A 405 16.92 11.86 -13.15
CA ALA A 405 16.15 12.94 -13.77
C ALA A 405 14.63 12.69 -13.70
N ASP A 406 14.18 11.46 -13.93
CA ASP A 406 12.77 11.07 -13.84
C ASP A 406 12.24 11.21 -12.42
N LEU A 407 13.00 10.78 -11.40
CA LEU A 407 12.63 10.97 -9.99
C LEU A 407 12.43 12.45 -9.65
N VAL A 408 13.31 13.33 -10.13
CA VAL A 408 13.26 14.77 -9.90
C VAL A 408 12.10 15.42 -10.67
N ALA A 409 11.84 14.97 -11.89
CA ALA A 409 10.75 15.45 -12.73
C ALA A 409 9.37 15.17 -12.12
N MET A 410 9.23 14.06 -11.37
CA MET A 410 7.97 13.66 -10.72
C MET A 410 7.62 14.45 -9.45
N ALA A 411 8.54 15.24 -8.91
CA ALA A 411 8.33 15.98 -7.66
C ALA A 411 7.16 16.98 -7.77
N GLN A 412 6.43 17.13 -6.67
CA GLN A 412 5.21 17.93 -6.55
C GLN A 412 5.45 19.25 -5.82
N CYS A 413 6.27 19.21 -4.78
CA CYS A 413 6.46 20.28 -3.81
C CYS A 413 7.93 20.62 -3.58
N ARG A 414 8.81 19.61 -3.43
CA ARG A 414 10.22 19.84 -3.11
C ARG A 414 11.17 18.78 -3.64
N VAL A 415 12.40 19.23 -3.93
CA VAL A 415 13.55 18.37 -4.21
C VAL A 415 14.72 18.82 -3.34
N ILE A 416 15.35 17.89 -2.62
CA ILE A 416 16.59 18.17 -1.87
C ILE A 416 17.65 17.15 -2.26
N PHE A 417 18.74 17.64 -2.86
CA PHE A 417 19.94 16.84 -3.08
C PHE A 417 20.86 16.94 -1.88
N VAL A 418 21.31 15.81 -1.36
CA VAL A 418 22.32 15.71 -0.32
C VAL A 418 23.46 14.88 -0.88
N ASP A 419 24.56 15.53 -1.26
CA ASP A 419 25.73 14.85 -1.78
C ASP A 419 26.99 15.69 -1.53
N PRO A 420 27.96 15.19 -0.75
CA PRO A 420 29.23 15.85 -0.49
C PRO A 420 29.99 16.34 -1.73
N ASP A 421 29.82 15.64 -2.85
CA ASP A 421 30.57 15.85 -4.09
C ASP A 421 29.69 16.44 -5.22
N PHE A 422 28.54 17.03 -4.86
CA PHE A 422 27.64 17.66 -5.82
C PHE A 422 28.27 18.93 -6.40
N GLY A 423 28.46 18.98 -7.72
CA GLY A 423 29.10 20.08 -8.43
C GLY A 423 28.27 20.65 -9.58
N VAL A 424 28.95 21.34 -10.49
CA VAL A 424 28.35 22.05 -11.64
C VAL A 424 27.63 21.09 -12.58
N ARG A 425 28.22 19.92 -12.83
CA ARG A 425 27.67 18.93 -13.75
C ARG A 425 26.36 18.34 -13.21
N GLU A 426 26.31 17.99 -11.94
CA GLU A 426 25.12 17.43 -11.28
C GLU A 426 24.02 18.50 -11.17
N PHE A 427 24.41 19.75 -10.92
CA PHE A 427 23.49 20.89 -10.95
C PHE A 427 22.77 21.00 -12.30
N GLN A 428 23.49 20.93 -13.42
CA GLN A 428 22.88 20.99 -14.75
C GLN A 428 22.15 19.70 -15.13
N ASN A 429 22.68 18.52 -14.74
CA ASN A 429 22.08 17.24 -15.07
C ASN A 429 20.75 16.99 -14.36
N TYR A 430 20.65 17.38 -13.09
CA TYR A 430 19.54 16.98 -12.22
C TYR A 430 18.74 18.16 -11.66
N ALA A 431 19.40 19.16 -11.08
CA ALA A 431 18.69 20.20 -10.33
C ALA A 431 17.76 21.07 -11.20
N LEU A 432 17.96 21.07 -12.52
CA LEU A 432 17.12 21.79 -13.49
C LEU A 432 16.04 20.91 -14.15
N ARG A 433 15.93 19.62 -13.77
CA ARG A 433 14.98 18.65 -14.34
C ARG A 433 13.55 18.76 -13.79
N VAL A 434 13.34 19.60 -12.80
CA VAL A 434 12.02 19.79 -12.19
C VAL A 434 11.02 20.29 -13.23
N MET A 435 9.91 19.56 -13.34
CA MET A 435 8.88 19.84 -14.33
C MET A 435 7.69 20.64 -13.80
N ARG A 436 7.55 20.85 -12.49
CA ARG A 436 6.45 21.64 -11.94
C ARG A 436 6.91 23.01 -11.48
N ASP A 437 6.15 24.04 -11.83
CA ASP A 437 6.34 25.37 -11.23
C ASP A 437 5.95 25.33 -9.75
N GLY A 438 6.72 26.03 -8.91
CA GLY A 438 6.51 26.06 -7.45
C GLY A 438 7.28 25.00 -6.65
N VAL A 439 7.86 23.99 -7.30
CA VAL A 439 8.73 23.02 -6.61
C VAL A 439 10.03 23.69 -6.18
N THR A 440 10.33 23.63 -4.88
CA THR A 440 11.59 24.18 -4.34
C THR A 440 12.72 23.18 -4.51
N VAL A 441 13.85 23.59 -5.09
CA VAL A 441 15.05 22.75 -5.23
C VAL A 441 16.16 23.24 -4.32
N LYS A 442 16.61 22.40 -3.40
CA LYS A 442 17.73 22.70 -2.49
C LYS A 442 18.85 21.69 -2.68
N ILE A 443 20.09 22.14 -2.56
CA ILE A 443 21.28 21.31 -2.70
C ILE A 443 22.16 21.51 -1.47
N LEU A 444 22.51 20.40 -0.81
CA LEU A 444 23.51 20.32 0.25
C LEU A 444 24.77 19.66 -0.27
N THR A 445 25.87 20.42 -0.33
CA THR A 445 27.18 19.97 -0.81
C THR A 445 28.27 20.11 0.26
N GLY A 446 29.42 19.44 0.07
CA GLY A 446 30.52 19.41 1.02
C GLY A 446 31.56 20.52 0.79
N ALA A 447 32.01 21.17 1.88
CA ALA A 447 33.10 22.14 1.84
C ALA A 447 34.40 21.61 1.18
N PRO A 448 34.84 20.35 1.40
CA PRO A 448 36.04 19.83 0.75
C PRO A 448 35.97 19.84 -0.77
N HIS A 449 34.83 19.47 -1.36
CA HIS A 449 34.65 19.44 -2.82
C HIS A 449 34.75 20.85 -3.42
N MET A 450 34.18 21.84 -2.74
CA MET A 450 34.16 23.23 -3.20
C MET A 450 35.54 23.91 -3.21
N ARG A 451 36.52 23.38 -2.46
CA ARG A 451 37.89 23.93 -2.35
C ARG A 451 38.89 23.34 -3.34
N LYS A 452 38.61 22.17 -3.94
CA LYS A 452 39.57 21.45 -4.80
C LYS A 452 39.86 22.25 -6.07
N ALA A 453 40.91 23.08 -6.09
CA ALA A 453 41.52 23.51 -7.34
C ALA A 453 42.16 22.29 -8.01
N ARG A 454 41.94 22.06 -9.32
CA ARG A 454 42.60 20.95 -10.02
C ARG A 454 44.11 21.18 -9.99
N PRO A 455 44.94 20.22 -9.54
CA PRO A 455 46.38 20.27 -9.75
C PRO A 455 46.69 20.22 -11.26
N ILE A 456 47.72 20.95 -11.68
CA ILE A 456 48.17 21.10 -13.08
C ILE A 456 48.95 19.85 -13.58
N ASP A 457 49.18 18.83 -12.76
CA ASP A 457 50.23 17.83 -13.00
C ASP A 457 49.81 16.53 -13.72
N ASP A 458 48.61 16.43 -14.30
CA ASP A 458 48.18 15.23 -15.07
C ASP A 458 48.18 15.45 -16.61
N ILE A 459 49.02 16.36 -17.11
CA ILE A 459 49.34 16.48 -18.54
C ILE A 459 50.75 15.95 -18.79
N THR A 460 50.89 14.63 -18.84
CA THR A 460 51.93 13.98 -19.63
C THR A 460 51.27 13.37 -20.86
N ASP A 461 51.12 14.15 -21.93
CA ASP A 461 51.97 14.01 -23.13
C ASP A 461 51.48 14.90 -24.28
N THR A 462 52.39 15.76 -24.73
CA THR A 462 52.56 16.30 -26.10
C THR A 462 51.33 16.68 -26.97
N SER A 463 50.97 17.97 -26.98
CA SER A 463 51.14 18.88 -28.14
C SER A 463 50.29 20.16 -28.04
N THR A 464 50.88 21.26 -28.51
CA THR A 464 50.35 22.63 -28.68
C THR A 464 50.17 23.51 -27.44
N GLU A 465 50.92 24.62 -27.49
CA GLU A 465 50.94 25.75 -26.57
C GLU A 465 49.58 26.46 -26.54
N GLU A 466 48.74 26.17 -25.55
CA GLU A 466 47.77 27.14 -25.02
C GLU A 466 47.98 27.26 -23.51
N GLN A 467 48.45 28.43 -23.07
CA GLN A 467 48.50 28.81 -21.67
C GLN A 467 47.06 28.90 -21.12
N THR A 468 46.49 27.79 -20.66
CA THR A 468 45.21 27.81 -19.95
C THR A 468 45.42 28.19 -18.48
N ALA A 469 44.78 29.29 -18.07
CA ALA A 469 44.73 29.84 -16.71
C ALA A 469 44.41 28.79 -15.64
N PRO A 470 44.81 29.00 -14.36
CA PRO A 470 44.39 28.14 -13.25
C PRO A 470 42.86 28.02 -13.22
N SER A 471 42.37 26.79 -13.29
CA SER A 471 40.93 26.50 -13.26
C SER A 471 40.34 26.96 -11.93
N ALA A 472 39.41 27.91 -11.98
CA ALA A 472 38.73 28.45 -10.80
C ALA A 472 38.16 27.31 -9.92
N PRO A 473 38.21 27.44 -8.58
CA PRO A 473 37.67 26.43 -7.67
C PRO A 473 36.22 26.06 -8.01
N PRO A 474 35.80 24.80 -7.83
CA PRO A 474 34.44 24.33 -8.14
C PRO A 474 33.34 25.16 -7.50
N GLY A 475 33.57 25.70 -6.29
CA GLY A 475 32.63 26.60 -5.62
C GLY A 475 32.38 27.91 -6.37
N ILE A 476 33.40 28.49 -7.01
CA ILE A 476 33.27 29.70 -7.84
C ILE A 476 32.49 29.38 -9.12
N LEU A 477 32.83 28.26 -9.77
CA LEU A 477 32.15 27.83 -10.99
C LEU A 477 30.66 27.55 -10.75
N LEU A 478 30.34 26.85 -9.65
CA LEU A 478 28.95 26.58 -9.27
C LEU A 478 28.19 27.85 -8.91
N LEU A 479 28.82 28.80 -8.20
CA LEU A 479 28.20 30.08 -7.89
C LEU A 479 27.89 30.90 -9.15
N ARG A 480 28.81 30.95 -10.12
CA ARG A 480 28.58 31.63 -11.41
C ARG A 480 27.40 31.01 -12.17
N GLN A 481 27.34 29.68 -12.21
CA GLN A 481 26.25 28.96 -12.86
C GLN A 481 24.92 29.21 -12.15
N LEU A 482 24.90 29.18 -10.83
CA LEU A 482 23.74 29.49 -10.00
C LEU A 482 23.20 30.89 -10.28
N GLN A 483 24.07 31.91 -10.30
CA GLN A 483 23.70 33.29 -10.61
C GLN A 483 23.16 33.46 -12.04
N SER A 484 23.69 32.70 -13.00
CA SER A 484 23.17 32.66 -14.37
C SER A 484 21.74 32.11 -14.42
N VAL A 485 21.48 31.01 -13.70
CA VAL A 485 20.16 30.39 -13.63
C VAL A 485 19.16 31.25 -12.84
N GLN A 486 19.58 31.87 -11.73
CA GLN A 486 18.75 32.78 -10.94
C GLN A 486 18.23 33.97 -11.75
N ARG A 487 19.04 34.53 -12.66
CA ARG A 487 18.60 35.59 -13.57
C ARG A 487 17.50 35.14 -14.54
N LYS A 488 17.43 33.84 -14.86
CA LYS A 488 16.44 33.27 -15.79
C LYS A 488 15.18 32.76 -15.09
N LEU A 489 15.34 32.08 -13.95
CA LEU A 489 14.26 31.39 -13.23
C LEU A 489 13.73 32.13 -12.00
N GLY A 490 14.40 33.20 -11.56
CA GLY A 490 13.97 33.99 -10.41
C GLY A 490 13.79 33.15 -9.15
N PRO A 491 12.63 33.23 -8.46
CA PRO A 491 12.32 32.44 -7.26
C PRO A 491 12.32 30.92 -7.47
N GLY A 492 12.16 30.46 -8.72
CA GLY A 492 12.16 29.04 -9.06
C GLY A 492 13.54 28.47 -9.38
N ALA A 493 14.62 29.23 -9.13
CA ALA A 493 15.99 28.75 -9.25
C ALA A 493 16.38 27.88 -8.05
N PRO A 494 17.22 26.84 -8.22
CA PRO A 494 17.69 26.05 -7.10
C PRO A 494 18.48 26.90 -6.09
N GLU A 495 18.50 26.45 -4.83
CA GLU A 495 19.32 27.03 -3.78
C GLU A 495 20.45 26.07 -3.40
N VAL A 496 21.68 26.59 -3.25
CA VAL A 496 22.85 25.76 -2.92
C VAL A 496 23.41 26.16 -1.56
N PHE A 497 23.62 25.17 -0.71
CA PHE A 497 24.13 25.29 0.65
C PHE A 497 25.34 24.38 0.85
N VAL A 498 26.34 24.88 1.57
CA VAL A 498 27.52 24.11 1.98
C VAL A 498 27.29 23.60 3.39
N MET A 499 27.36 22.28 3.55
CA MET A 499 27.18 21.60 4.82
C MET A 499 28.21 22.04 5.87
N PRO A 500 27.83 22.07 7.17
CA PRO A 500 28.79 22.23 8.25
C PRO A 500 29.83 21.10 8.25
N GLY A 501 31.03 21.42 8.76
CA GLY A 501 32.16 20.49 8.79
C GLY A 501 33.18 20.79 7.69
N SER A 502 34.20 21.59 8.04
CA SER A 502 35.19 22.12 7.09
C SER A 502 36.09 21.06 6.45
N ARG A 503 36.30 19.91 7.11
CA ARG A 503 37.12 18.79 6.63
C ARG A 503 36.32 17.52 6.35
N LYS A 504 35.27 17.27 7.11
CA LYS A 504 34.36 16.13 6.93
C LYS A 504 32.93 16.66 6.94
N PRO A 505 32.17 16.50 5.85
CA PRO A 505 30.77 16.90 5.82
C PRO A 505 29.95 16.05 6.81
N ILE A 506 28.89 16.64 7.37
CA ILE A 506 27.98 15.93 8.30
C ILE A 506 27.36 14.71 7.65
N PHE A 507 26.89 14.83 6.41
CA PHE A 507 26.49 13.68 5.62
C PHE A 507 27.69 13.15 4.85
N HIS A 508 28.01 11.89 5.07
CA HIS A 508 28.82 11.11 4.14
C HIS A 508 27.92 10.48 3.07
N ASP A 509 26.74 10.01 3.45
CA ASP A 509 25.81 9.30 2.57
C ASP A 509 25.03 10.27 1.66
N ARG A 510 24.52 9.75 0.55
CA ARG A 510 23.84 10.54 -0.48
C ARG A 510 22.36 10.28 -0.45
N PHE A 511 21.60 11.36 -0.44
CA PHE A 511 20.14 11.31 -0.44
C PHE A 511 19.57 12.21 -1.52
N LEU A 512 18.50 11.74 -2.14
CA LEU A 512 17.59 12.54 -2.94
C LEU A 512 16.24 12.54 -2.24
N VAL A 513 15.82 13.69 -1.73
CA VAL A 513 14.47 13.88 -1.20
C VAL A 513 13.59 14.40 -2.32
N THR A 514 12.50 13.72 -2.62
CA THR A 514 11.43 14.18 -3.52
C THR A 514 10.13 14.16 -2.73
N ASP A 515 9.61 15.34 -2.40
CA ASP A 515 8.45 15.50 -1.51
C ASP A 515 8.66 14.83 -0.14
N ASP A 516 7.88 13.78 0.18
CA ASP A 516 8.01 13.01 1.42
C ASP A 516 8.71 11.66 1.21
N ILE A 517 9.31 11.47 0.05
CA ILE A 517 10.08 10.28 -0.32
C ILE A 517 11.56 10.61 -0.24
N VAL A 518 12.35 9.67 0.28
CA VAL A 518 13.81 9.75 0.31
C VAL A 518 14.38 8.57 -0.45
N TRP A 519 15.33 8.83 -1.33
CA TRP A 519 16.14 7.85 -2.03
C TRP A 519 17.57 7.91 -1.50
N ALA A 520 18.10 6.80 -1.03
CA ALA A 520 19.52 6.68 -0.69
C ALA A 520 20.30 6.21 -1.91
N SER A 521 21.42 6.86 -2.21
CA SER A 521 22.36 6.46 -3.25
C SER A 521 23.68 6.04 -2.61
N GLY A 522 24.16 4.85 -2.98
CA GLY A 522 25.49 4.38 -2.58
C GLY A 522 26.60 5.27 -3.16
N PRO A 523 26.74 5.37 -4.49
CA PRO A 523 27.66 6.31 -5.13
C PRO A 523 27.16 7.76 -5.08
N SER A 524 28.07 8.72 -5.30
CA SER A 524 27.69 10.10 -5.57
C SER A 524 26.88 10.19 -6.88
N PHE A 525 26.02 11.21 -6.99
CA PHE A 525 25.29 11.50 -8.23
C PHE A 525 26.22 11.77 -9.42
N ASN A 526 27.49 12.11 -9.16
CA ASN A 526 28.52 12.32 -10.17
C ASN A 526 29.17 11.02 -10.69
N GLU A 527 28.99 9.91 -9.97
CA GLU A 527 29.61 8.58 -10.19
C GLU A 527 28.58 7.49 -10.57
N LEU A 528 27.30 7.84 -10.55
CA LEU A 528 26.21 6.96 -10.93
C LEU A 528 26.38 6.47 -12.38
N GLY A 529 26.32 5.14 -12.56
CA GLY A 529 26.55 4.49 -13.86
C GLY A 529 28.03 4.38 -14.28
N GLU A 530 28.99 4.87 -13.50
CA GLU A 530 30.43 4.66 -13.75
C GLU A 530 30.95 3.34 -13.17
N ARG A 531 30.32 2.87 -12.09
CA ARG A 531 30.62 1.63 -11.38
C ARG A 531 29.33 1.03 -10.81
N ILE A 532 29.39 -0.20 -10.30
CA ILE A 532 28.25 -0.82 -9.64
C ILE A 532 27.78 0.08 -8.48
N GLY A 533 26.51 0.44 -8.49
CA GLY A 533 25.92 1.32 -7.49
C GLY A 533 24.41 1.14 -7.43
N ILE A 534 23.86 1.27 -6.23
CA ILE A 534 22.43 1.14 -5.99
C ILE A 534 21.83 2.47 -5.57
N ILE A 535 20.65 2.76 -6.08
CA ILE A 535 19.73 3.73 -5.49
C ILE A 535 18.51 2.97 -4.97
N SER A 536 18.09 3.27 -3.74
CA SER A 536 16.99 2.57 -3.09
C SER A 536 16.13 3.55 -2.31
N GLN A 537 14.82 3.35 -2.36
CA GLN A 537 13.90 4.15 -1.55
C GLN A 537 14.07 3.81 -0.07
N VAL A 538 14.24 4.83 0.77
CA VAL A 538 14.40 4.68 2.22
C VAL A 538 13.05 4.40 2.86
N HIS A 539 13.03 3.41 3.76
CA HIS A 539 11.81 2.90 4.39
C HIS A 539 11.21 3.90 5.40
N GLU A 540 12.05 4.65 6.11
CA GLU A 540 11.65 5.69 7.07
C GLU A 540 12.15 7.07 6.65
N PRO A 541 11.51 7.69 5.63
CA PRO A 541 11.98 8.96 5.08
C PRO A 541 11.91 10.10 6.10
N ARG A 542 10.96 10.08 7.04
CA ARG A 542 10.75 11.16 8.02
C ARG A 542 11.99 11.46 8.88
N ASN A 543 12.67 10.42 9.35
CA ASN A 543 13.86 10.56 10.19
C ASN A 543 15.02 11.18 9.39
N VAL A 544 15.19 10.76 8.12
CA VAL A 544 16.21 11.31 7.23
C VAL A 544 15.87 12.75 6.85
N ILE A 545 14.62 13.05 6.48
CA ILE A 545 14.15 14.40 6.17
C ILE A 545 14.39 15.34 7.35
N ALA A 546 14.03 14.93 8.57
CA ALA A 546 14.27 15.74 9.77
C ALA A 546 15.76 16.04 9.99
N ALA A 547 16.65 15.06 9.77
CA ALA A 547 18.09 15.25 9.85
C ALA A 547 18.63 16.19 8.75
N VAL A 548 18.09 16.07 7.52
CA VAL A 548 18.43 16.92 6.37
C VAL A 548 17.97 18.37 6.60
N GLU A 549 16.75 18.58 7.07
CA GLU A 549 16.20 19.90 7.39
C GLU A 549 16.97 20.57 8.54
N LEU A 550 17.30 19.82 9.59
CA LEU A 550 18.16 20.31 10.66
C LEU A 550 19.54 20.74 10.13
N THR A 551 20.11 19.97 9.20
CA THR A 551 21.40 20.29 8.59
C THR A 551 21.30 21.51 7.69
N LEU A 552 20.24 21.64 6.88
CA LEU A 552 19.94 22.83 6.07
C LEU A 552 19.87 24.09 6.95
N SER A 553 19.22 24.02 8.11
CA SER A 553 19.11 25.16 9.04
C SER A 553 20.46 25.67 9.58
N ARG A 554 21.49 24.81 9.54
CA ARG A 554 22.86 25.10 10.01
C ARG A 554 23.85 25.31 8.86
N ALA A 555 23.44 25.03 7.62
CA ALA A 555 24.31 25.11 6.45
C ALA A 555 24.52 26.58 6.02
N THR A 556 25.62 26.83 5.31
CA THR A 556 25.95 28.18 4.82
C THR A 556 25.58 28.30 3.34
N PRO A 557 24.77 29.30 2.91
CA PRO A 557 24.51 29.53 1.50
C PRO A 557 25.80 29.66 0.69
N LEU A 558 25.84 29.09 -0.53
CA LEU A 558 27.07 29.00 -1.33
C LEU A 558 27.75 30.36 -1.54
N ALA A 559 26.97 31.40 -1.85
CA ALA A 559 27.50 32.76 -2.06
C ALA A 559 28.29 33.26 -0.83
N LYS A 560 27.67 33.16 0.36
CA LYS A 560 28.30 33.53 1.63
C LYS A 560 29.53 32.67 1.93
N TRP A 561 29.42 31.36 1.70
CA TRP A 561 30.54 30.45 1.95
C TRP A 561 31.75 30.76 1.06
N VAL A 562 31.53 31.02 -0.23
CA VAL A 562 32.59 31.41 -1.18
C VAL A 562 33.25 32.72 -0.74
N ASP A 563 32.46 33.72 -0.32
CA ASP A 563 32.98 35.01 0.15
C ASP A 563 33.87 34.90 1.40
N GLU A 564 33.57 33.95 2.29
CA GLU A 564 34.27 33.74 3.55
C GLU A 564 35.48 32.80 3.43
N ASN A 565 35.48 31.87 2.46
CA ASN A 565 36.40 30.72 2.45
C ASN A 565 37.31 30.60 1.22
N LEU A 566 37.09 31.37 0.17
CA LEU A 566 37.93 31.35 -1.04
C LEU A 566 38.66 32.69 -1.25
N PRO A 567 39.91 32.67 -1.75
CA PRO A 567 40.72 33.89 -1.91
C PRO A 567 40.07 34.89 -2.87
N LYS A 568 40.22 36.18 -2.56
CA LYS A 568 39.86 37.30 -3.44
C LYS A 568 41.10 37.68 -4.26
N ASP A 569 40.96 37.85 -5.57
CA ASP A 569 42.06 38.33 -6.42
C ASP A 569 42.42 39.80 -6.12
N SER A 570 43.67 40.16 -6.42
CA SER A 570 44.30 41.46 -6.18
C SER A 570 43.69 42.64 -6.96
N ASN A 571 42.75 42.40 -7.89
CA ASN A 571 42.04 43.41 -8.67
C ASN A 571 40.55 43.56 -8.33
N GLY A 572 40.02 42.85 -7.33
CA GLY A 572 38.60 42.93 -6.97
C GLY A 572 37.64 42.18 -7.91
N ASP A 573 38.09 41.76 -9.10
CA ASP A 573 37.41 40.80 -9.97
C ASP A 573 38.04 39.40 -9.81
N ARG A 574 37.18 38.38 -9.60
CA ARG A 574 37.59 37.00 -9.26
C ARG A 574 37.81 36.17 -10.52
N GLN A 575 38.94 35.44 -10.64
CA GLN A 575 39.17 34.39 -11.67
C GLN A 575 38.20 33.21 -11.56
#